data_AF-A0A1M6XCP3-F1
#
_entry.id   AF-A0A1M6XCP3-F1
#
_cell.length_a   1.000
_cell.length_b   1.000
_cell.length_c   1.000
_cell.angle_alpha   90.00
_cell.angle_beta   90.00
_cell.angle_gamma   90.00
#
_symmetry.space_group_name_H-M   'P 1'
#
loop_
_entity.id
_entity.type
_entity.pdbx_description
1 polymer ?
#
loop_
_entity_poly.entity_id
_entity_poly.type
_entity_poly.pdbx_seq_one_letter_code
_entity_poly.pdbx_strand_id
1 'polypeptide(L)'
;MLNLILKKIKEDKIISGKMFNKLDIDELLDLRDEPAFDSEWMRVFNQIKELSCSETDMQIIDNIRKESYLKAYQASNSSEIAGCVSDDFDLIAKAYILSINDWWLNSVILMYANDNFPCGEVKILKAEINEAFSNLTK
;
A
#
# COMPACT_ATOMS: atom_id res chain seq x y z
N MET A 1 9.70 10.03 -7.93
CA MET A 1 9.36 8.65 -7.55
C MET A 1 7.86 8.35 -7.65
N LEU A 2 6.97 9.17 -7.08
CA LEU A 2 5.50 8.91 -7.16
C LEU A 2 4.97 8.72 -8.59
N ASN A 3 5.41 9.52 -9.56
CA ASN A 3 5.05 9.33 -10.97
C ASN A 3 5.46 7.96 -11.53
N LEU A 4 6.56 7.37 -11.05
CA LEU A 4 6.99 6.03 -11.44
C LEU A 4 6.07 4.96 -10.86
N ILE A 5 5.66 5.10 -9.59
CA ILE A 5 4.65 4.21 -8.97
C ILE A 5 3.34 4.28 -9.74
N LEU A 6 2.83 5.49 -9.99
CA LEU A 6 1.60 5.68 -10.74
C LEU A 6 1.65 5.00 -12.12
N LYS A 7 2.77 5.18 -12.83
CA LYS A 7 3.01 4.50 -14.12
C LYS A 7 2.97 2.97 -13.97
N LYS A 8 3.68 2.42 -12.97
CA LYS A 8 3.77 0.97 -12.74
C LYS A 8 2.44 0.35 -12.31
N ILE A 9 1.61 1.06 -11.53
CA ILE A 9 0.23 0.64 -11.19
C ILE A 9 -0.60 0.55 -12.47
N LYS A 10 -0.57 1.58 -13.33
CA LYS A 10 -1.31 1.60 -14.59
C LYS A 10 -0.92 0.45 -15.54
N GLU A 11 0.34 0.04 -15.50
CA GLU A 11 0.93 -1.06 -16.28
C GLU A 11 0.72 -2.46 -15.64
N ASP A 12 -0.08 -2.58 -14.57
CA ASP A 12 -0.34 -3.84 -13.86
C ASP A 12 0.93 -4.51 -13.30
N LYS A 13 1.95 -3.70 -12.95
CA LYS A 13 3.25 -4.18 -12.44
C LYS A 13 3.35 -4.24 -10.93
N ILE A 14 2.38 -3.68 -10.21
CA ILE A 14 2.39 -3.62 -8.73
C ILE A 14 1.20 -4.36 -8.14
N ILE A 15 0.00 -4.16 -8.70
CA ILE A 15 -1.23 -4.82 -8.25
C ILE A 15 -1.61 -5.82 -9.32
N SER A 16 -1.59 -7.11 -8.97
CA SER A 16 -1.91 -8.20 -9.87
C SER A 16 -2.84 -9.20 -9.20
N GLY A 17 -3.63 -9.95 -9.98
CA GLY A 17 -4.57 -10.95 -9.43
C GLY A 17 -3.90 -12.02 -8.55
N LYS A 18 -2.60 -12.30 -8.75
CA LYS A 18 -1.84 -13.26 -7.94
C LYS A 18 -1.84 -12.90 -6.45
N MET A 19 -1.94 -11.62 -6.15
CA MET A 19 -1.92 -11.07 -4.80
C MET A 19 -3.09 -11.55 -3.94
N PHE A 20 -4.24 -11.81 -4.56
CA PHE A 20 -5.50 -12.13 -3.88
C PHE A 20 -5.90 -13.61 -4.01
N ASN A 21 -5.02 -14.46 -4.57
CA ASN A 21 -5.35 -15.86 -4.87
C ASN A 21 -4.92 -16.85 -3.78
N LYS A 22 -4.26 -16.39 -2.72
CA LYS A 22 -3.70 -17.27 -1.67
C LYS A 22 -4.73 -17.73 -0.66
N LEU A 23 -5.70 -16.88 -0.35
CA LEU A 23 -6.82 -17.09 0.55
C LEU A 23 -8.07 -16.56 -0.15
N ASP A 24 -9.26 -16.93 0.34
CA ASP A 24 -10.46 -16.25 -0.12
C ASP A 24 -10.52 -14.79 0.38
N ILE A 25 -11.41 -14.01 -0.22
CA ILE A 25 -11.51 -12.57 0.04
C ILE A 25 -11.90 -12.28 1.49
N ASP A 26 -12.79 -13.09 2.08
CA ASP A 26 -13.27 -12.86 3.44
C ASP A 26 -12.15 -13.17 4.44
N GLU A 27 -11.39 -14.24 4.24
CA GLU A 27 -10.18 -14.54 5.05
C GLU A 27 -9.11 -13.42 4.97
N LEU A 28 -8.91 -12.82 3.79
CA LEU A 28 -7.97 -11.69 3.65
C LEU A 28 -8.44 -10.46 4.42
N LEU A 29 -9.75 -10.20 4.45
CA LEU A 29 -10.35 -9.07 5.17
C LEU A 29 -10.36 -9.33 6.68
N ASP A 30 -10.69 -10.53 7.13
CA ASP A 30 -10.61 -10.92 8.54
C ASP A 30 -9.19 -10.72 9.09
N LEU A 31 -8.17 -11.19 8.35
CA LEU A 31 -6.77 -10.96 8.72
C LEU A 31 -6.36 -9.48 8.69
N ARG A 32 -7.04 -8.66 7.90
CA ARG A 32 -6.79 -7.22 7.82
C ARG A 32 -7.28 -6.51 9.08
N ASP A 33 -8.41 -6.95 9.61
CA ASP A 33 -9.06 -6.39 10.80
C ASP A 33 -8.49 -6.93 12.11
N GLU A 34 -7.68 -7.99 12.06
CA GLU A 34 -6.96 -8.51 13.22
C GLU A 34 -6.01 -7.44 13.83
N PRO A 35 -5.91 -7.34 15.18
CA PRO A 35 -5.08 -6.34 15.84
C PRO A 35 -3.60 -6.36 15.41
N ALA A 36 -3.09 -7.52 14.98
CA ALA A 36 -1.72 -7.68 14.49
C ALA A 36 -1.42 -6.79 13.26
N PHE A 37 -2.44 -6.48 12.45
CA PHE A 37 -2.33 -5.58 11.31
C PHE A 37 -2.92 -4.20 11.63
N ASP A 38 -4.17 -4.15 12.08
CA ASP A 38 -4.93 -2.89 12.25
C ASP A 38 -4.21 -1.91 13.20
N SER A 39 -3.67 -2.41 14.32
CA SER A 39 -3.02 -1.54 15.30
C SER A 39 -1.78 -0.83 14.73
N GLU A 40 -1.01 -1.53 13.91
CA GLU A 40 0.18 -0.94 13.27
C GLU A 40 -0.20 -0.01 12.11
N TRP A 41 -1.20 -0.39 11.31
CA TRP A 41 -1.74 0.49 10.27
C TRP A 41 -2.23 1.81 10.88
N MET A 42 -3.03 1.72 11.94
CA MET A 42 -3.53 2.89 12.68
C MET A 42 -2.41 3.68 13.34
N ARG A 43 -1.35 3.04 13.86
CA ARG A 43 -0.18 3.73 14.42
C ARG A 43 0.50 4.61 13.36
N VAL A 44 0.77 4.06 12.18
CA VAL A 44 1.42 4.78 11.08
C VAL A 44 0.49 5.83 10.49
N PHE A 45 -0.79 5.52 10.29
CA PHE A 45 -1.79 6.50 9.86
C PHE A 45 -1.86 7.70 10.79
N ASN A 46 -1.92 7.48 12.12
CA ASN A 46 -1.96 8.55 13.10
C ASN A 46 -0.69 9.40 13.13
N GLN A 47 0.46 8.84 12.79
CA GLN A 47 1.72 9.59 12.63
C GLN A 47 1.67 10.53 11.41
N ILE A 48 0.96 10.14 10.35
CA ILE A 48 0.96 10.84 9.06
C ILE A 48 -0.21 11.81 8.90
N LYS A 49 -1.38 11.51 9.48
CA LYS A 49 -2.65 12.20 9.16
C LYS A 49 -2.65 13.72 9.40
N GLU A 50 -1.86 14.21 10.35
CA GLU A 50 -1.78 15.64 10.69
C GLU A 50 -0.74 16.40 9.85
N LEU A 51 0.06 15.69 9.06
CA LEU A 51 1.12 16.27 8.24
C LEU A 51 0.56 16.67 6.87
N SER A 52 0.92 17.87 6.42
CA SER A 52 0.47 18.39 5.14
C SER A 52 1.42 18.01 4.00
N CYS A 53 0.84 17.63 2.87
CA CYS A 53 1.52 17.52 1.59
C CYS A 53 1.20 18.75 0.73
N SER A 54 2.06 19.09 -0.22
CA SER A 54 1.75 20.17 -1.16
C SER A 54 0.54 19.81 -2.02
N GLU A 55 -0.17 20.80 -2.56
CA GLU A 55 -1.30 20.56 -3.48
C GLU A 55 -0.87 19.74 -4.71
N THR A 56 0.33 19.99 -5.22
CA THR A 56 0.90 19.24 -6.34
C THR A 56 1.15 17.77 -5.99
N ASP A 57 1.67 17.50 -4.79
CA ASP A 57 1.86 16.12 -4.33
C ASP A 57 0.52 15.42 -4.13
N MET A 58 -0.45 16.11 -3.54
CA MET A 58 -1.80 15.57 -3.32
C MET A 58 -2.49 15.17 -4.63
N GLN A 59 -2.35 15.96 -5.70
CA GLN A 59 -2.87 15.58 -7.03
C GLN A 59 -2.29 14.26 -7.54
N ILE A 60 -1.00 14.00 -7.31
CA ILE A 60 -0.37 12.74 -7.72
C ILE A 60 -0.82 11.59 -6.80
N ILE A 61 -0.93 11.85 -5.50
CA ILE A 61 -1.43 10.88 -4.50
C ILE A 61 -2.86 10.45 -4.83
N ASP A 62 -3.76 11.40 -5.15
CA ASP A 62 -5.15 11.09 -5.51
C ASP A 62 -5.23 10.21 -6.76
N ASN A 63 -4.37 10.46 -7.75
CA ASN A 63 -4.26 9.60 -8.93
C ASN A 63 -3.73 8.20 -8.57
N ILE A 64 -2.74 8.10 -7.68
CA ILE A 64 -2.23 6.82 -7.19
C ILE A 64 -3.35 6.05 -6.47
N ARG A 65 -4.11 6.68 -5.58
CA ARG A 65 -5.23 6.07 -4.86
C ARG A 65 -6.28 5.54 -5.83
N LYS A 66 -6.72 6.38 -6.77
CA LYS A 66 -7.72 6.03 -7.76
C LYS A 66 -7.30 4.84 -8.61
N GLU A 67 -6.09 4.86 -9.15
CA GLU A 67 -5.60 3.77 -9.99
C GLU A 67 -5.41 2.49 -9.17
N SER A 68 -4.90 2.60 -7.94
CA SER A 68 -4.74 1.47 -7.02
C SER A 68 -6.08 0.79 -6.74
N TYR A 69 -7.12 1.58 -6.43
CA TYR A 69 -8.48 1.10 -6.25
C TYR A 69 -8.97 0.34 -7.49
N LEU A 70 -8.86 0.96 -8.67
CA LEU A 70 -9.36 0.37 -9.91
C LEU A 70 -8.65 -0.96 -10.24
N LYS A 71 -7.32 -1.02 -10.09
CA LYS A 71 -6.56 -2.24 -10.34
C LYS A 71 -6.87 -3.33 -9.34
N ALA A 72 -6.97 -3.00 -8.05
CA ALA A 72 -7.32 -3.96 -7.02
C ALA A 72 -8.74 -4.49 -7.19
N TYR A 73 -9.71 -3.64 -7.55
CA TYR A 73 -11.08 -4.06 -7.83
C TYR A 73 -11.15 -5.00 -9.05
N GLN A 74 -10.46 -4.65 -10.13
CA GLN A 74 -10.37 -5.51 -11.32
C GLN A 74 -9.75 -6.88 -11.01
N ALA A 75 -8.77 -6.92 -10.10
CA ALA A 75 -8.04 -8.12 -9.76
C ALA A 75 -8.75 -9.03 -8.73
N SER A 76 -9.51 -8.45 -7.79
CA SER A 76 -10.14 -9.17 -6.67
C SER A 76 -11.67 -9.30 -6.80
N ASN A 77 -12.30 -8.47 -7.62
CA ASN A 77 -13.75 -8.28 -7.67
C ASN A 77 -14.37 -7.90 -6.30
N SER A 78 -13.59 -7.28 -5.41
CA SER A 78 -14.04 -6.81 -4.09
C SER A 78 -13.76 -5.33 -3.91
N SER A 79 -14.81 -4.55 -3.63
CA SER A 79 -14.69 -3.12 -3.34
C SER A 79 -13.99 -2.85 -2.01
N GLU A 80 -14.06 -3.80 -1.06
CA GLU A 80 -13.44 -3.69 0.26
C GLU A 80 -11.92 -3.86 0.14
N ILE A 81 -11.46 -4.91 -0.57
CA ILE A 81 -10.04 -5.07 -0.91
C ILE A 81 -9.52 -3.86 -1.69
N ALA A 82 -10.29 -3.36 -2.65
CA ALA A 82 -9.92 -2.17 -3.40
C ALA A 82 -9.78 -0.93 -2.51
N GLY A 83 -10.63 -0.79 -1.50
CA GLY A 83 -10.55 0.24 -0.47
C GLY A 83 -9.25 0.13 0.34
N CYS A 84 -8.96 -1.06 0.89
CA CYS A 84 -7.73 -1.31 1.65
C CYS A 84 -6.47 -0.99 0.85
N VAL A 85 -6.40 -1.45 -0.40
CA VAL A 85 -5.25 -1.17 -1.28
C VAL A 85 -5.15 0.33 -1.58
N SER A 86 -6.25 1.01 -1.89
CA SER A 86 -6.26 2.47 -2.08
C SER A 86 -5.71 3.22 -0.87
N ASP A 87 -6.14 2.84 0.33
CA ASP A 87 -5.72 3.51 1.56
C ASP A 87 -4.27 3.21 1.93
N ASP A 88 -3.78 2.00 1.65
CA ASP A 88 -2.34 1.69 1.75
C ASP A 88 -1.51 2.58 0.82
N PHE A 89 -1.93 2.75 -0.42
CA PHE A 89 -1.19 3.56 -1.38
C PHE A 89 -1.25 5.06 -1.06
N ASP A 90 -2.31 5.56 -0.40
CA ASP A 90 -2.32 6.90 0.21
C ASP A 90 -1.21 7.02 1.28
N LEU A 91 -1.18 6.06 2.22
CA LEU A 91 -0.23 6.06 3.32
C LEU A 91 1.22 5.93 2.85
N ILE A 92 1.48 5.01 1.92
CA ILE A 92 2.79 4.78 1.28
C ILE A 92 3.27 6.04 0.56
N ALA A 93 2.41 6.67 -0.26
CA ALA A 93 2.79 7.84 -1.02
C ALA A 93 3.09 9.05 -0.11
N LYS A 94 2.26 9.27 0.92
CA LYS A 94 2.50 10.33 1.91
C LYS A 94 3.78 10.09 2.71
N ALA A 95 4.02 8.86 3.18
CA ALA A 95 5.24 8.53 3.92
C ALA A 95 6.50 8.85 3.12
N TYR A 96 6.50 8.58 1.81
CA TYR A 96 7.62 8.90 0.93
C TYR A 96 7.85 10.40 0.79
N ILE A 97 6.79 11.18 0.54
CA ILE A 97 6.90 12.65 0.42
C ILE A 97 7.38 13.27 1.73
N LEU A 98 6.87 12.78 2.86
CA LEU A 98 7.20 13.28 4.20
C LEU A 98 8.50 12.70 4.76
N SER A 99 9.20 11.86 4.00
CA SER A 99 10.44 11.18 4.42
C SER A 99 10.29 10.40 5.74
N ILE A 100 9.12 9.80 5.95
CA ILE A 100 8.83 8.97 7.12
C ILE A 100 9.34 7.56 6.85
N ASN A 101 10.32 7.14 7.64
CA ASN A 101 10.94 5.84 7.53
C ASN A 101 10.48 4.93 8.67
N ASP A 102 9.38 4.21 8.44
CA ASP A 102 8.80 3.25 9.39
C ASP A 102 9.01 1.83 8.89
N TRP A 103 9.66 0.96 9.68
CA TRP A 103 10.00 -0.38 9.23
C TRP A 103 8.78 -1.28 8.98
N TRP A 104 7.67 -1.06 9.68
CA TRP A 104 6.43 -1.80 9.41
C TRP A 104 5.85 -1.39 8.06
N LEU A 105 5.74 -0.07 7.80
CA LEU A 105 5.25 0.42 6.50
C LEU A 105 6.17 0.01 5.35
N ASN A 106 7.49 0.06 5.55
CA ASN A 106 8.47 -0.39 4.57
C ASN A 106 8.31 -1.90 4.28
N SER A 107 7.94 -2.69 5.28
CA SER A 107 7.65 -4.12 5.10
C SER A 107 6.36 -4.33 4.30
N VAL A 108 5.31 -3.53 4.56
CA VAL A 108 4.08 -3.51 3.74
C VAL A 108 4.40 -3.19 2.27
N ILE A 109 5.25 -2.20 2.00
CA ILE A 109 5.69 -1.88 0.63
C ILE A 109 6.39 -3.09 -0.02
N LEU A 110 7.23 -3.80 0.73
CA LEU A 110 7.89 -5.00 0.23
C LEU A 110 6.92 -6.16 0.02
N MET A 111 5.81 -6.25 0.75
CA MET A 111 4.75 -7.23 0.47
C MET A 111 4.12 -6.97 -0.90
N TYR A 112 3.76 -5.71 -1.21
CA TYR A 112 3.29 -5.34 -2.54
C TYR A 112 4.31 -5.66 -3.64
N ALA A 113 5.59 -5.38 -3.39
CA ALA A 113 6.67 -5.71 -4.33
C ALA A 113 6.84 -7.22 -4.62
N ASN A 114 6.27 -8.08 -3.76
CA ASN A 114 6.36 -9.53 -3.85
C ASN A 114 5.00 -10.20 -4.13
N ASP A 115 4.04 -9.48 -4.72
CA ASP A 115 2.69 -9.97 -5.02
C ASP A 115 1.98 -10.55 -3.76
N ASN A 116 2.17 -9.94 -2.59
CA ASN A 116 1.52 -10.35 -1.34
C ASN A 116 0.58 -9.25 -0.84
N PHE A 117 -0.69 -9.59 -0.61
CA PHE A 117 -1.61 -8.66 0.03
C PHE A 117 -1.20 -8.46 1.49
N PRO A 118 -1.05 -7.22 1.98
CA PRO A 118 -0.74 -6.98 3.39
C PRO A 118 -1.95 -7.28 4.26
N CYS A 119 -1.86 -8.31 5.11
CA CYS A 119 -2.85 -8.66 6.12
C CYS A 119 -2.17 -9.50 7.20
N GLY A 120 -2.78 -9.57 8.38
CA GLY A 120 -2.25 -10.32 9.53
C GLY A 120 -0.89 -9.82 10.02
N GLU A 121 -0.09 -10.72 10.58
CA GLU A 121 1.23 -10.38 11.12
C GLU A 121 2.22 -10.02 9.99
N VAL A 122 2.71 -8.78 10.01
CA VAL A 122 3.74 -8.31 9.08
C VAL A 122 5.13 -8.61 9.64
N LYS A 123 5.89 -9.45 8.95
CA LYS A 123 7.30 -9.68 9.28
C LYS A 123 8.12 -8.42 9.00
N ILE A 124 8.64 -7.80 10.05
CA ILE A 124 9.45 -6.59 9.93
C ILE A 124 10.79 -6.88 9.23
N LEU A 125 11.00 -6.19 8.11
CA LEU A 125 12.25 -6.12 7.38
C LEU A 125 12.88 -4.75 7.63
N LYS A 126 14.15 -4.72 8.04
CA LYS A 126 14.92 -3.49 8.27
C LYS A 126 15.41 -2.91 6.93
N ALA A 127 14.46 -2.52 6.08
CA ALA A 127 14.71 -1.82 4.83
C ALA A 127 14.37 -0.34 5.00
N GLU A 128 15.15 0.53 4.36
CA GLU A 128 14.85 1.95 4.26
C GLU A 128 13.76 2.20 3.21
N ILE A 129 13.00 3.29 3.35
CA ILE A 129 11.88 3.59 2.45
C ILE A 129 12.30 3.70 0.98
N ASN A 130 13.49 4.27 0.72
CA ASN A 130 14.04 4.35 -0.63
C ASN A 130 14.34 2.97 -1.23
N GLU A 131 14.79 2.02 -0.41
CA GLU A 131 15.01 0.63 -0.82
C GLU A 131 13.68 -0.07 -1.09
N ALA A 132 12.70 0.09 -0.19
CA ALA A 132 11.36 -0.48 -0.36
C ALA A 132 10.70 0.00 -1.66
N PHE A 133 10.75 1.31 -1.93
CA PHE A 133 10.24 1.91 -3.16
C PHE A 133 10.98 1.45 -4.42
N SER A 134 12.30 1.28 -4.32
CA SER A 134 13.08 0.73 -5.42
C SER A 134 12.65 -0.69 -5.74
N ASN A 135 12.34 -1.52 -4.74
CA ASN A 135 11.81 -2.87 -4.96
C ASN A 135 10.41 -2.86 -5.55
N LEU A 136 9.52 -2.00 -5.04
CA LEU A 136 8.15 -1.85 -5.55
C LEU A 136 8.09 -1.47 -7.04
N THR A 137 9.10 -0.78 -7.54
CA THR A 137 9.12 -0.24 -8.92
C THR A 137 10.07 -0.96 -9.87
N LYS A 138 10.72 -2.05 -9.45
CA LYS A 138 11.49 -2.93 -10.34
C LYS A 138 10.61 -3.42 -11.49
#